data_AF-A0A2M6YIQ4-F1
#
_entry.id   AF-A0A2M6YIQ4-F1
#
_cell.length_a   1.000
_cell.length_b   1.000
_cell.length_c   1.000
_cell.angle_alpha   90.00
_cell.angle_beta   90.00
_cell.angle_gamma   90.00
#
_symmetry.space_group_name_H-M   'P 1'
#
loop_
_entity.id
_entity.type
_entity.pdbx_description
1 polymer ?
#
loop_
_entity_poly.entity_id
_entity_poly.type
_entity_poly.pdbx_seq_one_letter_code
_entity_poly.pdbx_strand_id
1 'polypeptide(L)'
;MKQMPITPELLTDLYEFTMAAGYWRERMFEEAVFSLFIRDYPPNRAYFVAAGLDSLLDLVERFRFPDQALAYLAGLGLFPDEFLNYLKVLKFTGSIRAVAEGRMVFSGEPLLEIRAPIIQGQLL
;
A
#
# COMPACT_ATOMS: atom_id res chain seq x y z
N MET A 1 6.25 -7.50 -26.65
CA MET A 1 6.89 -7.69 -25.33
C MET A 1 5.82 -8.23 -24.39
N LYS A 2 6.00 -9.43 -23.82
CA LYS A 2 5.08 -9.91 -22.77
C LYS A 2 5.28 -9.01 -21.56
N GLN A 3 4.25 -8.27 -21.17
CA GLN A 3 4.26 -7.54 -19.90
C GLN A 3 4.41 -8.59 -18.80
N MET A 4 5.45 -8.44 -17.97
CA MET A 4 5.57 -9.21 -16.74
C MET A 4 4.35 -8.84 -15.88
N PRO A 5 3.57 -9.80 -15.37
CA PRO A 5 2.45 -9.47 -14.50
C PRO A 5 3.00 -8.67 -13.31
N ILE A 6 2.44 -7.50 -13.07
CA ILE A 6 2.74 -6.72 -11.87
C ILE A 6 2.43 -7.64 -10.68
N THR A 7 3.40 -7.83 -9.78
CA THR A 7 3.23 -8.47 -8.47
C THR A 7 2.98 -7.36 -7.46
N PRO A 8 1.74 -6.83 -7.36
CA PRO A 8 1.44 -5.66 -6.54
C PRO A 8 1.85 -5.84 -5.08
N GLU A 9 1.78 -7.07 -4.58
CA GLU A 9 2.12 -7.43 -3.21
C GLU A 9 3.61 -7.36 -2.90
N LEU A 10 4.50 -7.44 -3.90
CA LEU A 10 5.95 -7.29 -3.72
C LEU A 10 6.48 -5.95 -4.26
N LEU A 11 5.64 -5.13 -4.88
CA LEU A 11 6.00 -3.82 -5.41
C LEU A 11 5.98 -2.78 -4.29
N THR A 12 6.89 -2.96 -3.33
CA THR A 12 7.05 -2.08 -2.19
C THR A 12 8.49 -2.15 -1.69
N ASP A 13 8.90 -1.20 -0.85
CA ASP A 13 10.21 -1.23 -0.23
C ASP A 13 10.28 -2.32 0.86
N LEU A 14 11.43 -2.98 0.99
CA LEU A 14 11.62 -4.06 1.98
C LEU A 14 11.31 -3.61 3.41
N TYR A 15 11.51 -2.31 3.72
CA TYR A 15 11.25 -1.81 5.06
C TYR A 15 9.77 -1.95 5.45
N GLU A 16 8.84 -1.89 4.49
CA GLU A 16 7.41 -2.01 4.76
C GLU A 16 7.07 -3.39 5.33
N PHE A 17 7.71 -4.44 4.83
CA PHE A 17 7.60 -5.78 5.41
C PHE A 17 8.25 -5.89 6.78
N THR A 18 9.40 -5.27 6.99
CA THR A 18 10.06 -5.30 8.30
C THR A 18 9.25 -4.55 9.37
N MET A 19 8.61 -3.45 9.00
CA MET A 19 7.67 -2.70 9.84
C MET A 19 6.42 -3.53 10.13
N ALA A 20 5.80 -4.12 9.10
CA ALA A 20 4.64 -5.01 9.25
C ALA A 20 4.92 -6.20 10.17
N ALA A 21 6.09 -6.82 10.04
CA ALA A 21 6.53 -7.90 10.92
C ALA A 21 6.72 -7.41 12.37
N GLY A 22 7.24 -6.19 12.56
CA GLY A 22 7.32 -5.52 13.85
C GLY A 22 5.95 -5.33 14.48
N TYR A 23 4.99 -4.73 13.76
CA TYR A 23 3.62 -4.56 14.22
C TYR A 23 2.97 -5.90 14.58
N TRP A 24 3.11 -6.92 13.73
CA TRP A 24 2.57 -8.24 13.97
C TRP A 24 3.13 -8.88 15.25
N ARG A 25 4.45 -8.77 15.47
CA ARG A 25 5.12 -9.31 16.66
C ARG A 25 4.66 -8.63 17.94
N GLU A 26 4.51 -7.31 17.91
CA GLU A 26 4.01 -6.52 19.05
C GLU A 26 2.48 -6.56 19.17
N ARG A 27 1.80 -7.33 18.30
CA ARG A 27 0.33 -7.47 18.23
C ARG A 27 -0.43 -6.15 18.00
N MET A 28 0.18 -5.25 17.25
CA MET A 28 -0.42 -3.99 16.83
C MET A 28 -1.28 -4.23 15.57
N PHE A 29 -2.58 -4.31 15.77
CA PHE A 29 -3.58 -4.55 14.71
C PHE A 29 -4.63 -3.45 14.65
N GLU A 30 -4.41 -2.36 15.39
CA GLU A 30 -5.31 -1.22 15.46
C GLU A 30 -5.40 -0.52 14.11
N GLU A 31 -6.44 0.29 13.98
CA GLU A 31 -6.67 1.09 12.80
C GLU A 31 -5.71 2.29 12.76
N ALA A 32 -5.18 2.59 11.58
CA ALA A 32 -4.38 3.76 11.27
C ALA A 32 -4.95 4.49 10.07
N VAL A 33 -4.61 5.79 9.96
CA VAL A 33 -4.97 6.63 8.81
C VAL A 33 -3.69 7.14 8.15
N PHE A 34 -3.56 6.87 6.86
CA PHE A 34 -2.47 7.35 6.01
C PHE A 34 -3.03 8.36 5.02
N SER A 35 -2.39 9.53 4.89
CA SER A 35 -2.79 10.58 3.97
C SER A 35 -1.70 10.83 2.93
N LEU A 36 -2.07 10.70 1.66
CA LEU A 36 -1.22 11.06 0.52
C LEU A 36 -1.46 12.53 0.17
N PHE A 37 -0.40 13.34 0.21
CA PHE A 37 -0.45 14.74 -0.17
C PHE A 37 0.86 15.20 -0.83
N ILE A 38 0.78 16.27 -1.59
CA ILE A 38 1.94 16.91 -2.23
C ILE A 38 2.37 18.08 -1.36
N ARG A 39 3.67 18.24 -1.12
CA ARG A 39 4.20 19.31 -0.26
C ARG A 39 4.45 20.61 -1.01
N ASP A 40 5.09 20.51 -2.17
CA ASP A 40 5.59 21.66 -2.91
C ASP A 40 5.20 21.59 -4.39
N TYR A 41 5.09 22.76 -5.01
CA TYR A 41 4.89 22.86 -6.45
C TYR A 41 6.23 22.82 -7.21
N PRO A 42 6.28 22.11 -8.35
CA PRO A 42 7.33 22.34 -9.33
C PRO A 42 7.35 23.81 -9.79
N PRO A 43 8.50 24.35 -10.21
CA PRO A 43 8.57 25.70 -10.77
C PRO A 43 7.53 25.89 -11.88
N ASN A 44 6.85 27.05 -11.86
CA ASN A 44 5.83 27.45 -12.84
C ASN A 44 4.57 26.56 -12.91
N ARG A 45 4.24 25.82 -11.84
CA ARG A 45 2.93 25.13 -11.69
C ARG A 45 2.14 25.70 -10.52
N ALA A 46 0.84 25.90 -10.71
CA ALA A 46 -0.06 26.45 -9.69
C ALA A 46 -1.04 25.41 -9.11
N TYR A 47 -1.17 24.23 -9.74
CA TYR A 47 -2.05 23.15 -9.33
C TYR A 47 -1.60 21.82 -9.94
N PHE A 48 -2.21 20.73 -9.47
CA PHE A 48 -2.13 19.40 -10.06
C PHE A 48 -3.52 18.92 -10.46
N VAL A 49 -3.59 17.87 -11.28
CA VAL A 49 -4.85 17.19 -11.63
C VAL A 49 -4.78 15.77 -11.07
N ALA A 50 -5.80 15.38 -10.31
CA ALA A 50 -5.90 14.04 -9.75
C ALA A 50 -6.09 12.99 -10.86
N ALA A 51 -5.28 11.93 -10.84
CA ALA A 51 -5.36 10.79 -11.75
C ALA A 51 -4.70 9.56 -11.10
N GLY A 52 -5.15 8.35 -11.44
CA GLY A 52 -4.61 7.07 -10.97
C GLY A 52 -5.45 6.35 -9.92
N LEU A 53 -6.64 6.87 -9.60
CA LEU A 53 -7.58 6.24 -8.66
C LEU A 53 -8.10 4.90 -9.19
N ASP A 54 -8.42 4.81 -10.48
CA ASP A 54 -8.91 3.55 -11.07
C ASP A 54 -7.87 2.43 -10.96
N SER A 55 -6.61 2.73 -11.32
CA SER A 55 -5.50 1.80 -11.19
C SER A 55 -5.21 1.38 -9.74
N LEU A 56 -5.39 2.31 -8.79
CA LEU A 56 -5.25 1.99 -7.37
C LEU A 56 -6.34 1.03 -6.90
N LEU A 57 -7.60 1.26 -7.28
CA LEU A 57 -8.72 0.38 -6.90
C LEU A 57 -8.51 -1.03 -7.46
N ASP A 58 -8.11 -1.15 -8.72
CA ASP A 58 -7.73 -2.42 -9.35
C ASP A 58 -6.62 -3.15 -8.58
N LEU A 59 -5.60 -2.42 -8.10
CA LEU A 59 -4.51 -2.97 -7.31
C LEU A 59 -5.02 -3.50 -5.97
N VAL A 60 -5.80 -2.69 -5.23
CA VAL A 60 -6.31 -3.02 -3.91
C VAL A 60 -7.25 -4.24 -3.95
N GLU A 61 -8.09 -4.35 -4.97
CA GLU A 61 -8.98 -5.50 -5.16
C GLU A 61 -8.23 -6.82 -5.34
N ARG A 62 -7.08 -6.76 -6.02
CA ARG A 62 -6.23 -7.91 -6.36
C ARG A 62 -5.14 -8.18 -5.33
N PHE A 63 -4.92 -7.27 -4.38
CA PHE A 63 -3.83 -7.31 -3.42
C PHE A 63 -3.90 -8.56 -2.53
N ARG A 64 -3.07 -9.56 -2.81
CA ARG A 64 -2.99 -10.84 -2.10
C ARG A 64 -1.57 -11.36 -2.20
N PHE A 65 -1.15 -12.17 -1.24
CA PHE A 65 0.15 -12.84 -1.27
C PHE A 65 0.02 -14.27 -1.83
N PRO A 66 0.36 -14.51 -3.11
CA PRO A 66 0.41 -15.86 -3.66
C PRO A 66 1.59 -16.65 -3.06
N ASP A 67 1.54 -17.98 -3.15
CA ASP A 67 2.58 -18.86 -2.59
C ASP A 67 3.99 -18.52 -3.13
N GLN A 68 4.10 -18.04 -4.38
CA GLN A 68 5.38 -17.62 -4.96
C GLN A 68 5.98 -16.39 -4.25
N ALA A 69 5.14 -15.41 -3.89
CA ALA A 69 5.58 -14.22 -3.17
C ALA A 69 6.00 -14.57 -1.73
N LEU A 70 5.23 -15.44 -1.07
CA LEU A 70 5.56 -15.94 0.25
C LEU A 70 6.87 -16.74 0.25
N ALA A 71 7.10 -17.57 -0.77
CA ALA A 71 8.36 -18.30 -0.93
C ALA A 71 9.56 -17.37 -1.14
N TYR A 72 9.37 -16.27 -1.90
CA TYR A 72 10.39 -15.23 -2.04
C TYR A 72 10.72 -14.58 -0.69
N LEU A 73 9.71 -14.14 0.06
CA LEU A 73 9.90 -13.53 1.38
C LEU A 73 10.54 -14.49 2.39
N ALA A 74 10.16 -15.77 2.37
CA ALA A 74 10.79 -16.82 3.18
C ALA A 74 12.27 -16.97 2.83
N GLY A 75 12.61 -16.94 1.53
CA GLY A 75 13.98 -17.05 1.03
C GLY A 75 14.92 -15.92 1.48
N LEU A 76 14.38 -14.78 1.94
CA LEU A 76 15.18 -13.71 2.53
C LEU A 76 15.72 -14.06 3.92
N GLY A 77 15.10 -15.02 4.63
CA GLY A 77 15.50 -15.41 5.99
C GLY A 77 15.26 -14.33 7.05
N LEU A 78 14.43 -13.33 6.75
CA LEU A 78 14.16 -12.19 7.63
C LEU A 78 12.88 -12.34 8.46
N PHE A 79 11.97 -13.21 8.05
CA PHE A 79 10.60 -13.28 8.56
C PHE A 79 10.28 -14.65 9.16
N PRO A 80 9.62 -14.72 10.33
CA PRO A 80 9.17 -15.98 10.89
C PRO A 80 8.00 -16.57 10.09
N ASP A 81 7.90 -17.90 10.07
CA ASP A 81 6.86 -18.63 9.31
C ASP A 81 5.44 -18.22 9.71
N GLU A 82 5.22 -17.87 10.98
CA GLU A 82 3.92 -17.41 11.48
C GLU A 82 3.49 -16.07 10.89
N PHE A 83 4.44 -15.16 10.63
CA PHE A 83 4.15 -13.91 9.93
C PHE A 83 3.84 -14.15 8.45
N LEU A 84 4.55 -15.06 7.79
CA LEU A 84 4.25 -15.43 6.41
C LEU A 84 2.86 -16.10 6.29
N ASN A 85 2.48 -16.91 7.27
CA ASN A 85 1.14 -17.48 7.35
C ASN A 85 0.06 -16.40 7.56
N TYR A 86 0.37 -15.35 8.31
CA TYR A 86 -0.50 -14.18 8.43
C TYR A 86 -0.67 -13.44 7.09
N LEU A 87 0.43 -13.20 6.35
CA LEU A 87 0.38 -12.57 5.03
C LEU A 87 -0.46 -13.39 4.02
N LYS A 88 -0.41 -14.72 4.10
CA LYS A 88 -1.17 -15.62 3.21
C LYS A 88 -2.68 -15.38 3.24
N VAL A 89 -3.23 -15.05 4.41
CA VAL A 89 -4.67 -14.81 4.59
C VAL A 89 -5.02 -13.32 4.63
N LEU A 90 -4.02 -12.45 4.54
CA LEU A 90 -4.22 -11.00 4.56
C LEU A 90 -5.07 -10.57 3.37
N LYS A 91 -6.07 -9.75 3.66
CA LYS A 91 -6.90 -9.05 2.67
C LYS A 91 -7.11 -7.63 3.14
N PHE A 92 -7.15 -6.69 2.21
CA PHE A 92 -7.55 -5.33 2.54
C PHE A 92 -9.02 -5.31 2.98
N THR A 93 -9.28 -4.72 4.15
CA THR A 93 -10.60 -4.54 4.74
C THR A 93 -10.86 -3.08 5.12
N GLY A 94 -9.95 -2.18 4.76
CA GLY A 94 -10.05 -0.76 5.06
C GLY A 94 -10.99 -0.01 4.13
N SER A 95 -10.99 1.31 4.28
CA SER A 95 -11.71 2.24 3.43
C SER A 95 -10.74 3.25 2.81
N ILE A 96 -11.01 3.62 1.56
CA ILE A 96 -10.25 4.62 0.81
C ILE A 96 -11.17 5.81 0.55
N ARG A 97 -10.70 7.02 0.86
CA ARG A 97 -11.31 8.28 0.45
C ARG A 97 -10.34 8.98 -0.50
N ALA A 98 -10.82 9.46 -1.63
CA ALA A 98 -9.96 10.10 -2.62
C ALA A 98 -10.68 11.23 -3.34
N VAL A 99 -9.91 12.20 -3.84
CA VAL A 99 -10.40 13.18 -4.80
C VAL A 99 -10.69 12.48 -6.13
N ALA A 100 -11.84 12.76 -6.73
CA ALA A 100 -12.21 12.20 -8.02
C ALA A 100 -11.23 12.60 -9.13
N GLU A 101 -10.98 11.72 -10.08
CA GLU A 101 -10.08 12.00 -11.20
C GLU A 101 -10.54 13.20 -12.04
N GLY A 102 -9.57 13.91 -12.62
CA GLY A 102 -9.79 15.12 -13.42
C GLY A 102 -10.05 16.38 -12.60
N ARG A 103 -10.09 16.30 -11.27
CA ARG A 103 -10.22 17.46 -10.38
C ARG A 103 -8.86 18.11 -10.13
N MET A 104 -8.87 19.42 -9.93
CA MET A 104 -7.70 20.16 -9.45
C MET A 104 -7.43 19.82 -7.99
N VAL A 105 -6.15 19.66 -7.64
CA VAL A 105 -5.66 19.46 -6.27
C VAL A 105 -4.45 20.36 -6.02
N PHE A 106 -4.27 20.75 -4.77
CA PHE A 106 -3.28 21.70 -4.30
C PHE A 106 -2.28 21.05 -3.36
N SER A 107 -1.17 21.74 -3.09
CA SER A 107 -0.19 21.32 -2.09
C SER A 107 -0.75 21.46 -0.67
N GLY A 108 -0.41 20.53 0.21
CA GLY A 108 -0.76 20.57 1.64
C GLY A 108 -2.16 20.09 1.97
N GLU A 109 -2.94 19.63 0.98
CA GLU A 109 -4.24 18.98 1.19
C GLU A 109 -4.17 17.48 0.83
N PRO A 110 -4.91 16.61 1.55
CA PRO A 110 -4.97 15.19 1.22
C PRO A 110 -5.63 14.95 -0.14
N LEU A 111 -4.92 14.24 -1.04
CA LEU A 111 -5.45 13.73 -2.29
C LEU A 111 -6.19 12.40 -2.06
N LEU A 112 -5.66 11.59 -1.16
CA LEU A 112 -6.14 10.26 -0.84
C LEU A 112 -5.86 9.94 0.63
N GLU A 113 -6.80 9.24 1.27
CA GLU A 113 -6.69 8.75 2.63
C GLU A 113 -7.06 7.27 2.68
N ILE A 114 -6.20 6.48 3.30
CA ILE A 114 -6.45 5.06 3.60
C ILE A 114 -6.67 4.93 5.10
N ARG A 115 -7.80 4.36 5.48
CA ARG A 115 -8.13 4.00 6.86
C ARG A 115 -8.25 2.48 6.95
N ALA A 116 -7.33 1.82 7.64
CA ALA A 116 -7.23 0.36 7.67
C ALA A 116 -6.48 -0.13 8.92
N PRO A 117 -6.56 -1.42 9.28
CA PRO A 117 -5.61 -2.02 10.21
C PRO A 117 -4.17 -1.69 9.80
N ILE A 118 -3.32 -1.31 10.76
CA ILE A 118 -2.01 -0.69 10.50
C ILE A 118 -1.13 -1.49 9.54
N ILE A 119 -1.11 -2.81 9.66
CA ILE A 119 -0.33 -3.69 8.76
C ILE A 119 -0.86 -3.66 7.32
N GLN A 120 -2.18 -3.58 7.13
CA GLN A 120 -2.76 -3.48 5.79
C GLN A 120 -2.46 -2.12 5.15
N GLY A 121 -2.55 -1.04 5.94
CA GLY A 121 -2.21 0.30 5.47
C GLY A 121 -0.73 0.49 5.17
N GLN A 122 0.15 -0.20 5.90
CA GLN A 122 1.61 -0.17 5.68
C GLN A 122 2.02 -0.88 4.38
N LEU A 123 1.32 -1.95 4.02
CA LEU A 123 1.69 -2.80 2.87
C LEU A 123 1.02 -2.36 1.55
N LEU A 124 0.13 -1.38 1.59
CA LEU A 124 -0.57 -0.79 0.44
C LEU A 124 0.05 0.54 0.03
#